data_AF-A0A537RLE5-F1
#
_entry.id   AF-A0A537RLE5-F1
#
_cell.length_a   1.000
_cell.length_b   1.000
_cell.length_c   1.000
_cell.angle_alpha   90.00
_cell.angle_beta   90.00
_cell.angle_gamma   90.00
#
_symmetry.space_group_name_H-M   'P 1'
#
loop_
_entity.id
_entity.type
_entity.pdbx_description
1 polymer ?
#
loop_
_entity_poly.entity_id
_entity_poly.type
_entity_poly.pdbx_seq_one_letter_code
_entity_poly.pdbx_strand_id
1 'polypeptide(L)'
;MAKILLLEFNEICPPLLRRWMDEGKLPNFTALYNSSQVFTSVADVSEADYLEPWIQWYSIHTGLPYDEHKVFYLTDGPKADHSDIWRRLAGLGKSVMNCGSMNARALAGAGVFYLPDPWCNNQPAWPTEIEVFKTVMAKLVQESTRGVALGVNEWLLFVTFLLRHGLAADTIRAILAQLGSERLSRADVKWRRVALADRLQFDLFRHYYRRMRPDFATFFINSTAHLQHAYWRHMDPDAFPLKPAKDEMESYGDAVLFGYRSMDALLRRFFALAEADTTVILCSALSQQPFLKREGRGGQHFYRLRDVPHFLQLLDIAPRMVEPVMTHQYRLRFADRAAAEKALAVLKQLKLGADTVFGARLSGTDIHFGCQIYDRLESNGEIAGVPGRNEPLYFFDVLYAIDAVKSARHHPEGVLWLHTGEHAVHNEPVSILDIAPTIYDLMGVGDGVGCDAVRGASLVTHFRSGGRAEERRVA
;
A
#
# COMPACT_ATOMS: atom_id res chain seq x y z
N MET A 1 -8.35 -10.41 -27.99
CA MET A 1 -8.78 -10.33 -26.58
C MET A 1 -8.05 -9.14 -25.97
N ALA A 2 -8.72 -8.30 -25.19
CA ALA A 2 -8.09 -7.11 -24.62
C ALA A 2 -7.07 -7.50 -23.55
N LYS A 3 -5.88 -6.91 -23.59
CA LYS A 3 -4.93 -6.97 -22.48
C LYS A 3 -5.33 -5.92 -21.45
N ILE A 4 -5.01 -6.15 -20.18
CA ILE A 4 -5.31 -5.20 -19.12
C ILE A 4 -4.06 -4.85 -18.33
N LEU A 5 -3.89 -3.55 -18.10
CA LEU A 5 -2.94 -2.99 -17.16
C LEU A 5 -3.70 -2.26 -16.05
N LEU A 6 -3.73 -2.85 -14.86
CA LEU A 6 -4.35 -2.29 -13.67
C LEU A 6 -3.30 -1.53 -12.84
N LEU A 7 -3.45 -0.22 -12.76
CA LEU A 7 -2.63 0.69 -11.97
C LEU A 7 -3.26 0.85 -10.59
N GLU A 8 -2.67 0.22 -9.59
CA GLU A 8 -3.12 0.20 -8.19
C GLU A 8 -2.43 1.33 -7.43
N PHE A 9 -2.90 2.57 -7.65
CA PHE A 9 -2.34 3.75 -6.99
C PHE A 9 -3.02 3.91 -5.63
N ASN A 10 -2.34 3.46 -4.58
CA ASN A 10 -2.97 3.32 -3.28
C ASN A 10 -3.40 4.66 -2.68
N GLU A 11 -4.63 4.68 -2.19
CA GLU A 11 -5.26 5.74 -1.40
C GLU A 11 -5.31 7.14 -2.04
N ILE A 12 -5.30 7.22 -3.37
CA ILE A 12 -5.55 8.48 -4.07
C ILE A 12 -6.99 8.94 -3.82
N CYS A 13 -7.15 10.22 -3.48
CA CYS A 13 -8.40 10.82 -3.02
C CYS A 13 -9.14 11.48 -4.20
N PRO A 14 -10.38 11.07 -4.52
CA PRO A 14 -11.12 11.66 -5.63
C PRO A 14 -11.26 13.20 -5.53
N PRO A 15 -11.63 13.80 -4.36
CA PRO A 15 -11.63 15.24 -4.20
C PRO A 15 -10.28 15.94 -4.48
N LEU A 16 -9.15 15.35 -4.06
CA LEU A 16 -7.82 15.93 -4.32
C LEU A 16 -7.41 15.82 -5.79
N LEU A 17 -7.74 14.70 -6.45
CA LEU A 17 -7.57 14.57 -7.90
C LEU A 17 -8.36 15.65 -8.63
N ARG A 18 -9.66 15.80 -8.34
CA ARG A 18 -10.50 16.82 -8.98
C ARG A 18 -9.92 18.22 -8.78
N ARG A 19 -9.63 18.59 -7.54
CA ARG A 19 -9.02 19.89 -7.20
C ARG A 19 -7.76 20.16 -8.04
N TRP A 20 -6.80 19.24 -8.05
CA TRP A 20 -5.52 19.49 -8.71
C TRP A 20 -5.53 19.27 -10.22
N MET A 21 -6.50 18.53 -10.77
CA MET A 21 -6.80 18.54 -12.21
C MET A 21 -7.39 19.89 -12.62
N ASP A 22 -8.35 20.43 -11.87
CA ASP A 22 -8.99 21.73 -12.14
C ASP A 22 -7.98 22.88 -12.02
N GLU A 23 -7.02 22.78 -11.09
CA GLU A 23 -5.89 23.71 -10.96
C GLU A 23 -4.79 23.50 -12.05
N GLY A 24 -4.95 22.55 -12.98
CA GLY A 24 -3.99 22.26 -14.06
C GLY A 24 -2.67 21.63 -13.61
N LYS A 25 -2.62 21.08 -12.39
CA LYS A 25 -1.39 20.52 -11.79
C LYS A 25 -1.17 19.04 -12.10
N LEU A 26 -2.20 18.35 -12.60
CA LEU A 26 -2.20 16.91 -12.89
C LEU A 26 -2.63 16.61 -14.35
N PRO A 27 -1.87 17.08 -15.36
CA PRO A 27 -2.30 17.02 -16.75
C PRO A 27 -2.47 15.60 -17.30
N ASN A 28 -1.72 14.60 -16.80
CA ASN A 28 -1.83 13.22 -17.28
C ASN A 28 -3.05 12.53 -16.66
N PHE A 29 -3.38 12.83 -15.39
CA PHE A 29 -4.66 12.43 -14.82
C PHE A 29 -5.83 13.10 -15.54
N THR A 30 -5.74 14.39 -15.87
CA THR A 30 -6.77 15.08 -16.67
C THR A 30 -6.95 14.40 -18.03
N ALA A 31 -5.85 14.04 -18.71
CA ALA A 31 -5.91 13.33 -19.97
C ALA A 31 -6.60 11.96 -19.83
N LEU A 32 -6.21 11.16 -18.83
CA LEU A 32 -6.86 9.87 -18.54
C LEU A 32 -8.35 10.06 -18.23
N TYR A 33 -8.69 11.01 -17.35
CA TYR A 33 -10.07 11.31 -16.95
C TYR A 33 -10.95 11.57 -18.18
N ASN A 34 -10.48 12.43 -19.09
CA ASN A 34 -11.17 12.85 -20.31
C ASN A 34 -11.25 11.78 -21.41
N SER A 35 -10.69 10.58 -21.18
CA SER A 35 -10.81 9.44 -22.10
C SER A 35 -11.21 8.15 -21.36
N SER A 36 -11.83 8.29 -20.19
CA SER A 36 -12.24 7.18 -19.33
C SER A 36 -13.72 7.17 -18.98
N GLN A 37 -14.19 5.97 -18.68
CA GLN A 37 -15.36 5.77 -17.83
C GLN A 37 -14.92 5.98 -16.38
N VAL A 38 -15.46 7.01 -15.75
CA VAL A 38 -15.02 7.51 -14.44
C VAL A 38 -16.04 7.11 -13.39
N PHE A 39 -15.61 6.26 -12.46
CA PHE A 39 -16.39 5.84 -11.30
C PHE A 39 -15.68 6.24 -9.99
N THR A 40 -16.48 6.46 -8.96
CA THR A 40 -16.03 6.41 -7.57
C THR A 40 -16.27 4.99 -7.05
N SER A 41 -15.22 4.30 -6.62
CA SER A 41 -15.36 2.99 -5.98
C SER A 41 -15.63 3.17 -4.49
N VAL A 42 -16.25 2.18 -3.84
CA VAL A 42 -16.47 2.14 -2.40
C VAL A 42 -15.95 0.81 -1.86
N ALA A 43 -15.19 0.90 -0.77
CA ALA A 43 -14.69 -0.23 0.00
C ALA A 43 -15.82 -1.19 0.40
N ASP A 44 -15.49 -2.48 0.54
CA ASP A 44 -16.43 -3.53 0.91
C ASP A 44 -16.98 -3.32 2.34
N VAL A 45 -16.11 -2.89 3.25
CA VAL A 45 -16.44 -2.57 4.64
C VAL A 45 -15.99 -1.14 4.96
N SER A 46 -16.83 -0.41 5.70
CA SER A 46 -16.63 1.03 5.96
C SER A 46 -16.35 1.34 7.43
N GLU A 47 -16.52 0.37 8.33
CA GLU A 47 -16.18 0.49 9.72
C GLU A 47 -14.66 0.69 9.89
N ALA A 48 -14.27 1.66 10.72
CA ALA A 48 -12.89 2.10 10.84
C ALA A 48 -11.89 0.98 11.21
N ASP A 49 -12.33 -0.06 11.91
CA ASP A 49 -11.49 -1.19 12.31
C ASP A 49 -11.23 -2.18 11.17
N TYR A 50 -12.02 -2.14 10.09
CA TYR A 50 -11.93 -3.03 8.94
C TYR A 50 -11.60 -2.28 7.63
N LEU A 51 -11.69 -0.96 7.64
CA LEU A 51 -11.31 -0.09 6.52
C LEU A 51 -9.80 0.08 6.46
N GLU A 52 -9.11 -1.00 6.08
CA GLU A 52 -7.66 -1.07 5.94
C GLU A 52 -7.28 -1.53 4.53
N PRO A 53 -6.21 -0.97 3.91
CA PRO A 53 -5.88 -1.25 2.51
C PRO A 53 -5.59 -2.73 2.25
N TRP A 54 -4.98 -3.45 3.20
CA TRP A 54 -4.68 -4.88 3.06
C TRP A 54 -5.89 -5.79 3.15
N ILE A 55 -7.03 -5.26 3.62
CA ILE A 55 -8.34 -5.93 3.56
C ILE A 55 -8.97 -5.65 2.20
N GLN A 56 -9.11 -4.37 1.84
CA GLN A 56 -9.84 -3.95 0.65
C GLN A 56 -9.15 -4.37 -0.67
N TRP A 57 -7.82 -4.27 -0.76
CA TRP A 57 -7.09 -4.78 -1.93
C TRP A 57 -7.25 -6.29 -2.07
N TYR A 58 -7.25 -7.03 -0.96
CA TYR A 58 -7.49 -8.46 -1.00
C TYR A 58 -8.90 -8.80 -1.51
N SER A 59 -9.90 -8.00 -1.14
CA SER A 59 -11.26 -8.10 -1.69
C SER A 59 -11.29 -7.86 -3.20
N ILE A 60 -10.57 -6.84 -3.70
CA ILE A 60 -10.42 -6.59 -5.16
C ILE A 60 -9.76 -7.77 -5.87
N HIS A 61 -8.65 -8.28 -5.32
CA HIS A 61 -7.87 -9.32 -5.97
C HIS A 61 -8.59 -10.66 -6.00
N THR A 62 -9.41 -10.96 -4.99
CA THR A 62 -10.16 -12.22 -4.91
C THR A 62 -11.58 -12.13 -5.47
N GLY A 63 -12.15 -10.93 -5.52
CA GLY A 63 -13.57 -10.69 -5.78
C GLY A 63 -14.49 -11.15 -4.64
N LEU A 64 -13.94 -11.38 -3.45
CA LEU A 64 -14.68 -11.81 -2.25
C LEU A 64 -14.84 -10.64 -1.26
N PRO A 65 -15.99 -10.52 -0.59
CA PRO A 65 -16.16 -9.62 0.54
C PRO A 65 -15.38 -10.09 1.78
N TYR A 66 -15.11 -9.17 2.70
CA TYR A 66 -14.42 -9.43 3.95
C TYR A 66 -15.09 -10.50 4.79
N ASP A 67 -16.43 -10.54 4.78
CA ASP A 67 -17.19 -11.53 5.54
C ASP A 67 -16.95 -12.98 5.08
N GLU A 68 -16.48 -13.18 3.85
CA GLU A 68 -16.07 -14.47 3.30
C GLU A 68 -14.57 -14.71 3.45
N HIS A 69 -13.73 -13.75 3.02
CA HIS A 69 -12.29 -14.03 2.97
C HIS A 69 -11.60 -13.95 4.33
N LYS A 70 -12.13 -13.18 5.29
CA LYS A 70 -11.66 -13.01 6.67
C LYS A 70 -10.19 -12.60 6.87
N VAL A 71 -9.44 -12.34 5.79
CA VAL A 71 -8.09 -11.75 5.83
C VAL A 71 -8.14 -10.38 6.51
N PHE A 72 -7.55 -10.28 7.70
CA PHE A 72 -7.62 -9.08 8.54
C PHE A 72 -6.28 -8.37 8.72
N TYR A 73 -5.15 -9.09 8.77
CA TYR A 73 -3.84 -8.47 8.91
C TYR A 73 -3.09 -8.42 7.58
N LEU A 74 -2.22 -7.43 7.46
CA LEU A 74 -1.16 -7.42 6.46
C LEU A 74 -0.33 -8.71 6.62
N THR A 75 -0.04 -9.41 5.51
CA THR A 75 0.61 -10.74 5.43
C THR A 75 -0.27 -11.97 5.68
N ASP A 76 -1.57 -11.82 5.93
CA ASP A 76 -2.47 -12.98 6.05
C ASP A 76 -2.98 -13.50 4.71
N GLY A 77 -3.01 -12.66 3.67
CA GLY A 77 -3.47 -13.04 2.33
C GLY A 77 -2.72 -14.26 1.75
N PRO A 78 -1.39 -14.34 1.85
CA PRO A 78 -0.63 -15.53 1.44
C PRO A 78 -1.00 -16.84 2.16
N LYS A 79 -1.60 -16.76 3.34
CA LYS A 79 -2.00 -17.92 4.16
C LYS A 79 -3.43 -18.34 3.88
N ALA A 80 -4.24 -17.43 3.36
CA ALA A 80 -5.59 -17.72 2.94
C ALA A 80 -5.57 -18.54 1.65
N ASP A 81 -6.52 -19.47 1.53
CA ASP A 81 -6.60 -20.40 0.41
C ASP A 81 -7.64 -19.98 -0.63
N HIS A 82 -7.70 -18.67 -0.90
CA HIS A 82 -8.57 -18.12 -1.93
C HIS A 82 -7.82 -18.04 -3.26
N SER A 83 -8.57 -18.19 -4.36
CA SER A 83 -8.03 -17.96 -5.70
C SER A 83 -8.19 -16.49 -6.06
N ASP A 84 -7.05 -15.82 -6.29
CA ASP A 84 -7.00 -14.43 -6.73
C ASP A 84 -7.05 -14.30 -8.26
N ILE A 85 -7.16 -13.07 -8.74
CA ILE A 85 -7.32 -12.72 -10.14
C ILE A 85 -6.19 -13.26 -11.01
N TRP A 86 -4.95 -13.21 -10.51
CA TRP A 86 -3.80 -13.75 -11.23
C TRP A 86 -3.88 -15.27 -11.36
N ARG A 87 -4.24 -16.01 -10.30
CA ARG A 87 -4.37 -17.47 -10.37
C ARG A 87 -5.50 -17.90 -11.29
N ARG A 88 -6.66 -17.22 -11.23
CA ARG A 88 -7.80 -17.52 -12.10
C ARG A 88 -7.44 -17.32 -13.57
N LEU A 89 -6.82 -16.18 -13.90
CA LEU A 89 -6.38 -15.89 -15.27
C LEU A 89 -5.28 -16.84 -15.74
N ALA A 90 -4.29 -17.13 -14.89
CA ALA A 90 -3.24 -18.11 -15.22
C ALA A 90 -3.81 -19.53 -15.45
N GLY A 91 -4.81 -19.94 -14.66
CA GLY A 91 -5.54 -21.20 -14.85
C GLY A 91 -6.28 -21.30 -16.19
N LEU A 92 -6.63 -20.16 -16.77
CA LEU A 92 -7.21 -20.04 -18.12
C LEU A 92 -6.14 -19.87 -19.22
N GLY A 93 -4.86 -20.11 -18.90
CA GLY A 93 -3.74 -20.01 -19.83
C GLY A 93 -3.31 -18.57 -20.15
N LYS A 94 -3.74 -17.58 -19.36
CA LYS A 94 -3.30 -16.18 -19.52
C LYS A 94 -1.96 -15.94 -18.85
N SER A 95 -1.16 -15.09 -19.48
CA SER A 95 0.07 -14.57 -18.88
C SER A 95 -0.23 -13.44 -17.90
N VAL A 96 0.34 -13.52 -16.69
CA VAL A 96 -0.01 -12.64 -15.57
C VAL A 96 1.20 -12.00 -14.91
N MET A 97 1.10 -10.71 -14.59
CA MET A 97 2.16 -9.94 -13.95
C MET A 97 1.63 -9.24 -12.69
N ASN A 98 2.12 -9.67 -11.52
CA ASN A 98 1.93 -8.99 -10.24
C ASN A 98 3.19 -8.20 -9.89
N CYS A 99 3.05 -6.88 -9.74
CA CYS A 99 4.15 -6.02 -9.34
C CYS A 99 3.79 -5.21 -8.09
N GLY A 100 4.00 -5.85 -6.93
CA GLY A 100 3.88 -5.24 -5.61
C GLY A 100 2.47 -5.22 -5.04
N SER A 101 1.50 -5.91 -5.65
CA SER A 101 0.11 -5.85 -5.21
C SER A 101 -0.07 -6.42 -3.81
N MET A 102 -0.78 -5.65 -2.98
CA MET A 102 -0.81 -5.86 -1.54
C MET A 102 -1.46 -7.20 -1.15
N ASN A 103 -0.81 -7.93 -0.24
CA ASN A 103 -1.32 -9.16 0.38
C ASN A 103 -1.55 -10.32 -0.61
N ALA A 104 -0.98 -10.24 -1.80
CA ALA A 104 -1.04 -11.30 -2.80
C ALA A 104 -0.19 -12.52 -2.38
N ARG A 105 -0.62 -13.72 -2.79
CA ARG A 105 0.10 -14.97 -2.54
C ARG A 105 1.04 -15.27 -3.70
N ALA A 106 2.22 -15.85 -3.45
CA ALA A 106 3.23 -16.13 -4.48
C ALA A 106 2.71 -16.96 -5.68
N LEU A 107 3.06 -16.51 -6.89
CA LEU A 107 2.85 -17.23 -8.15
C LEU A 107 4.19 -17.48 -8.84
N ALA A 108 4.29 -18.60 -9.56
CA ALA A 108 5.47 -18.95 -10.36
C ALA A 108 5.07 -19.78 -11.58
N GLY A 109 5.93 -19.82 -12.59
CA GLY A 109 5.74 -20.61 -13.81
C GLY A 109 5.99 -19.83 -15.10
N ALA A 110 5.75 -20.50 -16.22
CA ALA A 110 5.81 -19.86 -17.54
C ALA A 110 4.68 -18.83 -17.68
N GLY A 111 4.99 -17.66 -18.25
CA GLY A 111 4.00 -16.59 -18.38
C GLY A 111 3.57 -15.97 -17.05
N VAL A 112 4.41 -16.04 -16.00
CA VAL A 112 4.17 -15.39 -14.71
C VAL A 112 5.33 -14.44 -14.38
N PHE A 113 4.98 -13.27 -13.84
CA PHE A 113 5.88 -12.42 -13.07
C PHE A 113 5.21 -12.08 -11.74
N TYR A 114 5.94 -12.19 -10.64
CA TYR A 114 5.44 -11.95 -9.30
C TYR A 114 6.51 -11.27 -8.45
N LEU A 115 6.29 -10.00 -8.13
CA LEU A 115 7.01 -9.27 -7.10
C LEU A 115 6.02 -9.04 -5.94
N PRO A 116 6.24 -9.61 -4.74
CA PRO A 116 5.35 -9.35 -3.61
C PRO A 116 5.42 -7.89 -3.17
N ASP A 117 4.39 -7.42 -2.48
CA ASP A 117 4.45 -6.14 -1.79
C ASP A 117 5.60 -6.12 -0.74
N PRO A 118 6.13 -4.94 -0.39
CA PRO A 118 7.26 -4.84 0.54
C PRO A 118 7.00 -5.41 1.94
N TRP A 119 5.75 -5.63 2.35
CA TRP A 119 5.39 -6.15 3.67
C TRP A 119 5.24 -7.69 3.67
N CYS A 120 4.83 -8.30 2.57
CA CYS A 120 4.82 -9.76 2.37
C CYS A 120 6.20 -10.32 1.96
N ASN A 121 7.28 -9.87 2.61
CA ASN A 121 8.67 -10.22 2.23
C ASN A 121 9.02 -11.71 2.41
N ASN A 122 8.18 -12.49 3.10
CA ASN A 122 8.32 -13.95 3.22
C ASN A 122 7.89 -14.71 1.94
N GLN A 123 7.21 -14.04 1.01
CA GLN A 123 6.82 -14.64 -0.27
C GLN A 123 8.03 -14.64 -1.24
N PRO A 124 8.27 -15.74 -1.97
CA PRO A 124 9.28 -15.75 -3.02
C PRO A 124 8.84 -14.89 -4.20
N ALA A 125 9.78 -14.19 -4.82
CA ALA A 125 9.60 -13.46 -6.06
C ALA A 125 9.87 -14.36 -7.28
N TRP A 126 9.21 -14.05 -8.39
CA TRP A 126 9.34 -14.77 -9.65
C TRP A 126 9.43 -13.80 -10.83
N PRO A 127 10.41 -13.97 -11.74
CA PRO A 127 11.45 -15.00 -11.73
C PRO A 127 12.49 -14.75 -10.62
N THR A 128 13.20 -15.79 -10.21
CA THR A 128 14.01 -15.78 -8.96
C THR A 128 15.10 -14.71 -8.95
N GLU A 129 15.57 -14.24 -10.11
CA GLU A 129 16.57 -13.18 -10.16
C GLU A 129 16.09 -11.83 -9.58
N ILE A 130 14.76 -11.58 -9.51
CA ILE A 130 14.23 -10.32 -8.95
C ILE A 130 14.18 -10.31 -7.42
N GLU A 131 14.58 -11.41 -6.76
CA GLU A 131 14.69 -11.51 -5.30
C GLU A 131 15.58 -10.44 -4.69
N VAL A 132 16.64 -10.03 -5.40
CA VAL A 132 17.50 -8.92 -4.98
C VAL A 132 16.71 -7.61 -4.87
N PHE A 133 15.80 -7.35 -5.81
CA PHE A 133 14.96 -6.15 -5.79
C PHE A 133 13.98 -6.21 -4.63
N LYS A 134 13.28 -7.34 -4.45
CA LYS A 134 12.37 -7.58 -3.32
C LYS A 134 13.07 -7.29 -1.98
N THR A 135 14.22 -7.92 -1.77
CA THR A 135 14.96 -7.85 -0.50
C THR A 135 15.39 -6.42 -0.18
N VAL A 136 15.92 -5.69 -1.17
CA VAL A 136 16.35 -4.30 -0.96
C VAL A 136 15.16 -3.37 -0.74
N MET A 137 14.10 -3.49 -1.54
CA MET A 137 12.92 -2.64 -1.38
C MET A 137 12.20 -2.88 -0.06
N ALA A 138 12.09 -4.14 0.39
CA ALA A 138 11.52 -4.45 1.70
C ALA A 138 12.29 -3.75 2.83
N LYS A 139 13.64 -3.79 2.82
CA LYS A 139 14.46 -3.07 3.80
C LYS A 139 14.22 -1.56 3.75
N LEU A 140 14.27 -0.96 2.56
CA LEU A 140 14.10 0.48 2.39
C LEU A 140 12.71 0.98 2.83
N VAL A 141 11.65 0.18 2.62
CA VAL A 141 10.27 0.55 2.97
C VAL A 141 9.99 0.28 4.45
N GLN A 142 10.26 -0.95 4.94
CA GLN A 142 9.94 -1.36 6.31
C GLN A 142 10.79 -0.66 7.37
N GLU A 143 12.03 -0.29 7.03
CA GLU A 143 12.98 0.34 7.95
C GLU A 143 13.25 1.81 7.62
N SER A 144 12.38 2.42 6.81
CA SER A 144 12.44 3.84 6.42
C SER A 144 12.60 4.80 7.62
N THR A 145 12.07 4.43 8.80
CA THR A 145 12.16 5.22 10.04
C THR A 145 13.43 4.97 10.87
N ARG A 146 14.25 3.96 10.54
CA ARG A 146 15.54 3.67 11.21
C ARG A 146 16.74 4.07 10.37
N GLY A 147 16.58 4.18 9.05
CA GLY A 147 17.69 4.51 8.15
C GLY A 147 18.71 3.39 8.03
N VAL A 148 18.27 2.12 8.01
CA VAL A 148 19.18 0.97 7.88
C VAL A 148 20.00 1.09 6.60
N ALA A 149 21.33 1.05 6.76
CA ALA A 149 22.28 1.15 5.67
C ALA A 149 22.51 -0.22 5.05
N LEU A 150 22.27 -0.34 3.74
CA LEU A 150 22.71 -1.50 2.97
C LEU A 150 24.24 -1.54 2.96
N GLY A 151 24.81 -2.74 3.09
CA GLY A 151 26.25 -2.94 2.94
C GLY A 151 26.71 -2.62 1.51
N VAL A 152 28.01 -2.34 1.34
CA VAL A 152 28.60 -2.01 0.02
C VAL A 152 28.34 -3.10 -1.01
N ASN A 153 28.43 -4.38 -0.61
CA ASN A 153 28.18 -5.52 -1.49
C ASN A 153 26.70 -5.62 -1.91
N GLU A 154 25.77 -5.32 -0.99
CA GLU A 154 24.34 -5.30 -1.29
C GLU A 154 24.02 -4.18 -2.28
N TRP A 155 24.61 -3.00 -2.08
CA TRP A 155 24.48 -1.88 -3.03
C TRP A 155 25.03 -2.23 -4.41
N LEU A 156 26.24 -2.81 -4.49
CA LEU A 156 26.84 -3.20 -5.76
C LEU A 156 25.98 -4.22 -6.50
N LEU A 157 25.49 -5.24 -5.79
CA LEU A 157 24.59 -6.25 -6.34
C LEU A 157 23.30 -5.62 -6.86
N PHE A 158 22.67 -4.75 -6.06
CA PHE A 158 21.43 -4.08 -6.41
C PHE A 158 21.56 -3.14 -7.60
N VAL A 159 22.61 -2.30 -7.63
CA VAL A 159 22.87 -1.41 -8.77
C VAL A 159 23.17 -2.20 -10.04
N THR A 160 23.97 -3.25 -9.93
CA THR A 160 24.27 -4.14 -11.08
C THR A 160 23.01 -4.80 -11.61
N PHE A 161 22.12 -5.24 -10.70
CA PHE A 161 20.82 -5.77 -11.07
C PHE A 161 19.97 -4.71 -11.78
N LEU A 162 19.77 -3.53 -11.19
CA LEU A 162 18.97 -2.47 -11.78
C LEU A 162 19.44 -2.10 -13.20
N LEU A 163 20.75 -2.00 -13.41
CA LEU A 163 21.33 -1.72 -14.73
C LEU A 163 20.98 -2.79 -15.78
N ARG A 164 20.96 -4.07 -15.38
CA ARG A 164 20.58 -5.20 -16.26
C ARG A 164 19.06 -5.31 -16.45
N HIS A 165 18.29 -4.80 -15.51
CA HIS A 165 16.83 -4.94 -15.44
C HIS A 165 16.07 -3.63 -15.66
N GLY A 166 16.64 -2.71 -16.45
CA GLY A 166 15.90 -1.62 -17.08
C GLY A 166 15.95 -0.26 -16.39
N LEU A 167 16.90 -0.03 -15.48
CA LEU A 167 17.14 1.29 -14.87
C LEU A 167 17.20 2.40 -15.93
N ALA A 168 16.33 3.39 -15.80
CA ALA A 168 16.24 4.50 -16.75
C ALA A 168 17.21 5.64 -16.39
N ALA A 169 17.75 6.31 -17.42
CA ALA A 169 18.51 7.54 -17.24
C ALA A 169 17.71 8.63 -16.51
N ASP A 170 16.40 8.71 -16.75
CA ASP A 170 15.49 9.63 -16.04
C ASP A 170 15.38 9.33 -14.54
N THR A 171 15.44 8.06 -14.15
CA THR A 171 15.44 7.63 -12.75
C THR A 171 16.78 7.97 -12.09
N ILE A 172 17.90 7.72 -12.78
CA ILE A 172 19.23 8.13 -12.31
C ILE A 172 19.29 9.64 -12.10
N ARG A 173 18.80 10.43 -13.07
CA ARG A 173 18.73 11.90 -12.95
C ARG A 173 17.89 12.33 -11.75
N ALA A 174 16.75 11.68 -11.49
CA ALA A 174 15.92 11.98 -10.34
C ALA A 174 16.61 11.64 -9.01
N ILE A 175 17.33 10.52 -8.94
CA ILE A 175 18.13 10.15 -7.77
C ILE A 175 19.22 11.21 -7.51
N LEU A 176 19.98 11.59 -8.54
CA LEU A 176 21.03 12.60 -8.42
C LEU A 176 20.47 13.97 -8.02
N ALA A 177 19.33 14.37 -8.60
CA ALA A 177 18.64 15.61 -8.23
C ALA A 177 18.17 15.59 -6.77
N GLN A 178 17.63 14.46 -6.30
CA GLN A 178 17.25 14.29 -4.90
C GLN A 178 18.46 14.44 -3.97
N LEU A 179 19.57 13.72 -4.24
CA LEU A 179 20.79 13.80 -3.44
C LEU A 179 21.40 15.22 -3.43
N GLY A 180 21.36 15.91 -4.56
CA GLY A 180 21.75 17.31 -4.65
C GLY A 180 20.85 18.22 -3.80
N SER A 181 19.54 18.04 -3.90
CA SER A 181 18.57 18.82 -3.12
C SER A 181 18.74 18.63 -1.62
N GLU A 182 19.06 17.42 -1.16
CA GLU A 182 19.29 17.15 0.27
C GLU A 182 20.57 17.77 0.81
N ARG A 183 21.58 18.00 -0.04
CA ARG A 183 22.82 18.68 0.35
C ARG A 183 22.70 20.20 0.36
N LEU A 184 21.82 20.74 -0.48
CA LEU A 184 21.71 22.19 -0.72
C LEU A 184 20.52 22.84 -0.01
N SER A 185 19.45 22.08 0.23
CA SER A 185 18.23 22.58 0.85
C SER A 185 18.45 22.87 2.33
N ARG A 186 17.92 24.00 2.80
CA ARG A 186 17.83 24.33 4.23
C ARG A 186 16.65 23.62 4.90
N ALA A 187 15.62 23.29 4.13
CA ALA A 187 14.44 22.56 4.56
C ALA A 187 14.62 21.06 4.32
N ASP A 188 13.99 20.22 5.15
CA ASP A 188 13.96 18.78 4.92
C ASP A 188 13.20 18.43 3.62
N VAL A 189 13.86 17.67 2.76
CA VAL A 189 13.34 17.18 1.47
C VAL A 189 13.47 15.66 1.34
N LYS A 190 13.93 14.95 2.37
CA LYS A 190 14.17 13.49 2.33
C LYS A 190 12.88 12.72 2.08
N TRP A 191 11.74 13.26 2.52
CA TRP A 191 10.41 12.69 2.28
C TRP A 191 10.11 12.46 0.78
N ARG A 192 10.75 13.20 -0.14
CA ARG A 192 10.60 13.00 -1.59
C ARG A 192 11.16 11.68 -2.10
N ARG A 193 12.06 11.03 -1.34
CA ARG A 193 12.67 9.73 -1.70
C ARG A 193 11.63 8.63 -1.94
N VAL A 194 10.44 8.73 -1.35
CA VAL A 194 9.36 7.74 -1.57
C VAL A 194 8.98 7.62 -3.05
N ALA A 195 9.03 8.70 -3.81
CA ALA A 195 8.75 8.67 -5.25
C ALA A 195 9.89 8.03 -6.08
N LEU A 196 11.10 7.92 -5.52
CA LEU A 196 12.21 7.22 -6.19
C LEU A 196 12.00 5.70 -6.15
N ALA A 197 11.41 5.17 -5.06
CA ALA A 197 11.02 3.77 -4.96
C ALA A 197 10.05 3.39 -6.08
N ASP A 198 9.01 4.20 -6.31
CA ASP A 198 8.04 3.98 -7.39
C ASP A 198 8.70 4.01 -8.77
N ARG A 199 9.66 4.92 -8.98
CA ARG A 199 10.40 5.02 -10.26
C ARG A 199 11.27 3.80 -10.52
N LEU A 200 11.95 3.29 -9.50
CA LEU A 200 12.76 2.07 -9.58
C LEU A 200 11.87 0.84 -9.85
N GLN A 201 10.73 0.74 -9.16
CA GLN A 201 9.77 -0.33 -9.40
C GLN A 201 9.16 -0.25 -10.80
N PHE A 202 8.85 0.95 -11.28
CA PHE A 202 8.40 1.15 -12.66
C PHE A 202 9.44 0.72 -13.69
N ASP A 203 10.72 1.04 -13.47
CA ASP A 203 11.79 0.66 -14.40
C ASP A 203 11.92 -0.86 -14.53
N LEU A 204 11.85 -1.56 -13.40
CA LEU A 204 11.79 -3.03 -13.34
C LEU A 204 10.53 -3.54 -14.04
N PHE A 205 9.36 -3.00 -13.69
CA PHE A 205 8.09 -3.37 -14.30
C PHE A 205 8.14 -3.24 -15.82
N ARG A 206 8.60 -2.08 -16.32
CA ARG A 206 8.72 -1.80 -17.76
C ARG A 206 9.63 -2.81 -18.46
N HIS A 207 10.75 -3.18 -17.84
CA HIS A 207 11.67 -4.17 -18.41
C HIS A 207 10.97 -5.52 -18.63
N TYR A 208 10.30 -6.03 -17.61
CA TYR A 208 9.61 -7.32 -17.68
C TYR A 208 8.32 -7.26 -18.51
N TYR A 209 7.54 -6.19 -18.40
CA TYR A 209 6.33 -5.97 -19.19
C TYR A 209 6.62 -6.02 -20.70
N ARG A 210 7.70 -5.36 -21.17
CA ARG A 210 8.10 -5.39 -22.58
C ARG A 210 8.53 -6.77 -23.07
N ARG A 211 9.18 -7.55 -22.20
CA ARG A 211 9.66 -8.90 -22.53
C ARG A 211 8.53 -9.92 -22.52
N MET A 212 7.62 -9.80 -21.57
CA MET A 212 6.55 -10.76 -21.31
C MET A 212 5.28 -10.46 -22.10
N ARG A 213 4.98 -9.17 -22.36
CA ARG A 213 3.74 -8.68 -22.97
C ARG A 213 2.49 -9.35 -22.35
N PRO A 214 2.33 -9.26 -21.01
CA PRO A 214 1.32 -10.02 -20.28
C PRO A 214 -0.11 -9.72 -20.74
N ASP A 215 -1.00 -10.71 -20.64
CA ASP A 215 -2.44 -10.53 -20.85
C ASP A 215 -3.06 -9.69 -19.73
N PHE A 216 -2.58 -9.87 -18.49
CA PHE A 216 -3.00 -9.10 -17.33
C PHE A 216 -1.80 -8.67 -16.48
N ALA A 217 -1.69 -7.38 -16.21
CA ALA A 217 -0.65 -6.83 -15.35
C ALA A 217 -1.23 -5.90 -14.29
N THR A 218 -0.60 -5.92 -13.12
CA THR A 218 -0.90 -5.05 -11.98
C THR A 218 0.36 -4.34 -11.54
N PHE A 219 0.22 -3.07 -11.17
CA PHE A 219 1.32 -2.27 -10.64
C PHE A 219 0.84 -1.47 -9.44
N PHE A 220 1.36 -1.81 -8.26
CA PHE A 220 0.97 -1.21 -7.00
C PHE A 220 2.03 -0.25 -6.46
N ILE A 221 1.60 0.92 -5.98
CA ILE A 221 2.45 1.90 -5.29
C ILE A 221 1.73 2.54 -4.11
N ASN A 222 2.49 2.86 -3.06
CA ASN A 222 1.97 3.35 -1.77
C ASN A 222 2.54 4.73 -1.34
N SER A 223 3.41 5.33 -2.14
CA SER A 223 4.17 6.53 -1.78
C SER A 223 3.26 7.71 -1.39
N THR A 224 2.22 7.99 -2.17
CA THR A 224 1.27 9.07 -1.91
C THR A 224 0.42 8.80 -0.67
N ALA A 225 0.00 7.56 -0.42
CA ALA A 225 -0.69 7.18 0.83
C ALA A 225 0.17 7.50 2.07
N HIS A 226 1.47 7.19 2.01
CA HIS A 226 2.41 7.55 3.07
C HIS A 226 2.50 9.08 3.28
N LEU A 227 2.61 9.85 2.20
CA LEU A 227 2.68 11.32 2.27
C LEU A 227 1.38 11.93 2.81
N GLN A 228 0.22 11.38 2.44
CA GLN A 228 -1.08 11.82 2.95
C GLN A 228 -1.20 11.58 4.46
N HIS A 229 -0.85 10.38 4.96
CA HIS A 229 -0.90 10.09 6.40
C HIS A 229 -0.03 11.04 7.25
N ALA A 230 1.16 11.37 6.75
CA ALA A 230 2.12 12.21 7.45
C ALA A 230 1.82 13.70 7.31
N TYR A 231 1.41 14.16 6.12
CA TYR A 231 1.45 15.59 5.77
C TYR A 231 0.10 16.20 5.35
N TRP A 232 -1.04 15.53 5.57
CA TRP A 232 -2.35 16.13 5.28
C TRP A 232 -2.55 17.47 5.98
N ARG A 233 -2.15 17.56 7.26
CA ARG A 233 -2.23 18.82 8.04
C ARG A 233 -1.39 19.94 7.42
N HIS A 234 -0.29 19.62 6.76
CA HIS A 234 0.57 20.60 6.09
C HIS A 234 -0.01 21.04 4.75
N MET A 235 -0.69 20.14 4.04
CA MET A 235 -1.38 20.45 2.79
C MET A 235 -2.64 21.30 3.01
N ASP A 236 -3.41 21.01 4.06
CA ASP A 236 -4.68 21.67 4.40
C ASP A 236 -4.70 22.05 5.88
N PRO A 237 -3.91 23.07 6.29
CA PRO A 237 -3.81 23.46 7.69
C PRO A 237 -5.13 23.99 8.25
N ASP A 238 -6.02 24.52 7.40
CA ASP A 238 -7.30 25.10 7.82
C ASP A 238 -8.27 24.08 8.39
N ALA A 239 -8.21 22.82 7.91
CA ALA A 239 -9.00 21.72 8.46
C ALA A 239 -8.63 21.32 9.90
N PHE A 240 -7.49 21.80 10.45
CA PHE A 240 -6.98 21.36 11.75
C PHE A 240 -6.93 22.50 12.77
N PRO A 241 -7.31 22.25 14.05
CA PRO A 241 -7.09 23.21 15.13
C PRO A 241 -5.61 23.44 15.44
N LEU A 242 -4.82 22.37 15.47
CA LEU A 242 -3.37 22.46 15.64
C LEU A 242 -2.75 22.84 14.29
N LYS A 243 -2.10 24.01 14.24
CA LYS A 243 -1.45 24.49 13.02
C LYS A 243 0.01 24.02 12.97
N PRO A 244 0.52 23.59 11.81
CA PRO A 244 1.95 23.34 11.63
C PRO A 244 2.76 24.61 11.88
N ALA A 245 3.98 24.44 12.37
CA ALA A 245 4.93 25.53 12.47
C ALA A 245 5.36 26.04 11.09
N LYS A 246 5.92 27.25 11.02
CA LYS A 246 6.27 27.88 9.73
C LYS A 246 7.36 27.10 8.98
N ASP A 247 8.36 26.62 9.70
CA ASP A 247 9.44 25.79 9.15
C ASP A 247 8.90 24.42 8.67
N GLU A 248 7.96 23.82 9.38
CA GLU A 248 7.24 22.63 8.92
C GLU A 248 6.48 22.89 7.61
N MET A 249 5.82 24.04 7.48
CA MET A 249 5.13 24.43 6.23
C MET A 249 6.11 24.60 5.06
N GLU A 250 7.28 25.22 5.31
CA GLU A 250 8.34 25.36 4.30
C GLU A 250 8.89 24.00 3.85
N SER A 251 8.97 23.02 4.75
CA SER A 251 9.45 21.66 4.47
C SER A 251 8.42 20.74 3.82
N TYR A 252 7.17 20.78 4.31
CA TYR A 252 6.19 19.70 4.09
C TYR A 252 4.89 20.15 3.43
N GLY A 253 4.65 21.46 3.25
CA GLY A 253 3.39 21.98 2.69
C GLY A 253 3.05 21.44 1.30
N ASP A 254 4.06 21.16 0.47
CA ASP A 254 3.88 20.59 -0.88
C ASP A 254 3.94 19.06 -0.91
N ALA A 255 4.10 18.38 0.24
CA ALA A 255 4.43 16.96 0.27
C ALA A 255 3.36 16.08 -0.37
N VAL A 256 2.08 16.33 -0.08
CA VAL A 256 0.99 15.56 -0.68
C VAL A 256 0.88 15.84 -2.18
N LEU A 257 0.87 17.11 -2.60
CA LEU A 257 0.82 17.48 -4.02
C LEU A 257 2.00 16.91 -4.82
N PHE A 258 3.19 16.87 -4.24
CA PHE A 258 4.35 16.21 -4.84
C PHE A 258 4.09 14.71 -5.10
N GLY A 259 3.43 14.00 -4.18
CA GLY A 259 3.03 12.60 -4.38
C GLY A 259 2.13 12.43 -5.61
N TYR A 260 1.09 13.27 -5.71
CA TYR A 260 0.16 13.25 -6.85
C TYR A 260 0.85 13.62 -8.17
N ARG A 261 1.74 14.62 -8.18
CA ARG A 261 2.57 14.96 -9.36
C ARG A 261 3.52 13.83 -9.76
N SER A 262 4.04 13.09 -8.77
CA SER A 262 4.90 11.94 -9.03
C SER A 262 4.12 10.80 -9.70
N MET A 263 2.91 10.52 -9.22
CA MET A 263 1.98 9.57 -9.83
C MET A 263 1.51 10.02 -11.22
N ASP A 264 1.23 11.32 -11.42
CA ASP A 264 0.87 11.91 -12.71
C ASP A 264 2.00 11.71 -13.75
N ALA A 265 3.25 11.95 -13.33
CA ALA A 265 4.40 11.70 -14.16
C ALA A 265 4.62 10.21 -14.48
N LEU A 266 4.29 9.29 -13.56
CA LEU A 266 4.30 7.84 -13.81
C LEU A 266 3.21 7.43 -14.78
N LEU A 267 2.01 8.01 -14.65
CA LEU A 267 0.88 7.72 -15.52
C LEU A 267 1.23 7.98 -17.00
N ARG A 268 1.90 9.10 -17.28
CA ARG A 268 2.46 9.38 -18.62
C ARG A 268 3.36 8.25 -19.15
N ARG A 269 4.18 7.66 -18.28
CA ARG A 269 5.11 6.57 -18.66
C ARG A 269 4.36 5.26 -18.89
N PHE A 270 3.26 5.01 -18.16
CA PHE A 270 2.39 3.87 -18.41
C PHE A 270 1.65 4.00 -19.74
N PHE A 271 1.13 5.16 -20.08
CA PHE A 271 0.53 5.39 -21.41
C PHE A 271 1.53 5.21 -22.55
N ALA A 272 2.79 5.61 -22.35
CA ALA A 272 3.85 5.35 -23.32
C ALA A 272 4.30 3.88 -23.38
N LEU A 273 3.93 3.06 -22.38
CA LEU A 273 4.26 1.65 -22.29
C LEU A 273 3.11 0.75 -22.80
N ALA A 274 1.87 1.17 -22.58
CA ALA A 274 0.66 0.45 -22.99
C ALA A 274 0.59 0.33 -24.51
N GLU A 275 0.17 -0.84 -24.98
CA GLU A 275 -0.05 -1.12 -26.40
C GLU A 275 -1.47 -0.68 -26.78
N ALA A 276 -1.75 -0.52 -28.08
CA ALA A 276 -3.07 -0.10 -28.56
C ALA A 276 -4.21 -1.06 -28.18
N ASP A 277 -3.89 -2.33 -27.93
CA ASP A 277 -4.82 -3.38 -27.49
C ASP A 277 -4.87 -3.54 -25.95
N THR A 278 -4.19 -2.67 -25.20
CA THR A 278 -4.16 -2.68 -23.73
C THR A 278 -5.13 -1.67 -23.15
N THR A 279 -6.11 -2.15 -22.39
CA THR A 279 -6.96 -1.30 -21.55
C THR A 279 -6.21 -0.95 -20.27
N VAL A 280 -6.02 0.35 -20.01
CA VAL A 280 -5.44 0.85 -18.76
C VAL A 280 -6.57 1.14 -17.79
N ILE A 281 -6.48 0.59 -16.58
CA ILE A 281 -7.45 0.84 -15.50
C ILE A 281 -6.68 1.48 -14.35
N LEU A 282 -7.12 2.66 -13.88
CA LEU A 282 -6.63 3.25 -12.64
C LEU A 282 -7.57 2.87 -11.51
N CYS A 283 -7.03 2.33 -10.43
CA CYS A 283 -7.79 1.86 -9.29
C CYS A 283 -7.18 2.30 -7.96
N SER A 284 -8.05 2.64 -7.02
CA SER A 284 -7.76 2.74 -5.59
C SER A 284 -8.89 2.07 -4.80
N ALA A 285 -8.54 1.17 -3.88
CA ALA A 285 -9.52 0.42 -3.09
C ALA A 285 -10.28 1.28 -2.07
N LEU A 286 -9.63 2.32 -1.59
CA LEU A 286 -10.12 3.29 -0.61
C LEU A 286 -9.28 4.56 -0.77
N SER A 287 -9.54 5.61 -0.01
CA SER A 287 -8.74 6.84 0.01
C SER A 287 -8.50 7.36 1.43
N GLN A 288 -8.08 8.61 1.56
CA GLN A 288 -7.83 9.24 2.84
C GLN A 288 -8.64 10.52 3.03
N GLN A 289 -8.78 10.92 4.29
CA GLN A 289 -9.44 12.13 4.75
C GLN A 289 -8.71 12.67 6.01
N PRO A 290 -8.91 13.96 6.38
CA PRO A 290 -8.35 14.52 7.60
C PRO A 290 -8.65 13.68 8.85
N PHE A 291 -7.66 13.51 9.72
CA PHE A 291 -7.81 12.87 11.02
C PHE A 291 -7.92 13.92 12.14
N LEU A 292 -9.14 14.16 12.64
CA LEU A 292 -9.40 15.22 13.61
C LEU A 292 -9.60 14.73 15.07
N LYS A 293 -9.72 13.41 15.28
CA LYS A 293 -10.19 12.82 16.56
C LYS A 293 -9.30 13.12 17.77
N ARG A 294 -8.00 13.39 17.58
CA ARG A 294 -7.03 13.63 18.67
C ARG A 294 -6.41 15.03 18.66
N GLU A 295 -6.92 15.95 17.83
CA GLU A 295 -6.34 17.30 17.71
C GLU A 295 -6.37 18.07 19.04
N GLY A 296 -7.45 17.94 19.82
CA GLY A 296 -7.55 18.55 21.15
C GLY A 296 -6.57 18.00 22.20
N ARG A 297 -5.79 16.96 21.88
CA ARG A 297 -4.76 16.35 22.74
C ARG A 297 -3.35 16.46 22.15
N GLY A 298 -3.15 17.32 21.15
CA GLY A 298 -1.85 17.51 20.48
C GLY A 298 -1.61 16.56 19.29
N GLY A 299 -2.66 15.95 18.75
CA GLY A 299 -2.59 15.00 17.65
C GLY A 299 -2.35 13.55 18.10
N GLN A 300 -2.24 12.63 17.14
CA GLN A 300 -1.92 11.22 17.43
C GLN A 300 -0.47 10.92 17.09
N HIS A 301 0.31 10.62 18.13
CA HIS A 301 1.72 10.23 18.06
C HIS A 301 1.83 8.72 18.01
N PHE A 302 2.94 8.23 17.45
CA PHE A 302 3.25 6.81 17.45
C PHE A 302 4.65 6.56 18.02
N TYR A 303 4.78 5.46 18.74
CA TYR A 303 6.04 5.04 19.34
C TYR A 303 6.44 3.67 18.82
N ARG A 304 7.68 3.54 18.37
CA ARG A 304 8.24 2.28 17.84
C ARG A 304 9.32 1.74 18.77
N LEU A 305 9.41 0.42 18.88
CA LEU A 305 10.50 -0.21 19.65
C LEU A 305 11.86 0.04 18.98
N ARG A 306 12.86 0.37 19.79
CA ARG A 306 14.27 0.58 19.39
C ARG A 306 14.99 -0.72 19.06
N ASP A 307 14.66 -1.79 19.75
CA ASP A 307 15.21 -3.13 19.51
C ASP A 307 14.19 -4.16 19.99
N VAL A 308 13.50 -4.80 19.04
CA VAL A 308 12.43 -5.76 19.37
C VAL A 308 13.00 -7.03 19.98
N PRO A 309 14.02 -7.70 19.40
CA PRO A 309 14.67 -8.84 20.05
C PRO A 309 15.14 -8.55 21.48
N HIS A 310 15.84 -7.43 21.69
CA HIS A 310 16.31 -7.06 23.03
C HIS A 310 15.14 -6.81 23.99
N PHE A 311 14.13 -6.07 23.56
CA PHE A 311 12.93 -5.81 24.37
C PHE A 311 12.21 -7.10 24.79
N LEU A 312 12.05 -8.05 23.87
CA LEU A 312 11.42 -9.34 24.18
C LEU A 312 12.27 -10.17 25.15
N GLN A 313 13.59 -10.13 25.00
CA GLN A 313 14.53 -10.77 25.94
C GLN A 313 14.40 -10.18 27.35
N LEU A 314 14.26 -8.85 27.47
CA LEU A 314 14.04 -8.18 28.76
C LEU A 314 12.77 -8.65 29.48
N LEU A 315 11.79 -9.17 28.74
CA LEU A 315 10.50 -9.62 29.26
C LEU A 315 10.39 -11.15 29.42
N ASP A 316 11.47 -11.90 29.18
CA ASP A 316 11.44 -13.37 29.11
C ASP A 316 10.39 -13.89 28.10
N ILE A 317 10.27 -13.20 26.95
CA ILE A 317 9.38 -13.59 25.85
C ILE A 317 10.23 -14.14 24.71
N ALA A 318 10.08 -15.43 24.42
CA ALA A 318 10.83 -16.13 23.37
C ALA A 318 9.89 -16.66 22.27
N PRO A 319 9.50 -15.81 21.30
CA PRO A 319 8.75 -16.28 20.13
C PRO A 319 9.68 -17.06 19.19
N ARG A 320 9.10 -17.95 18.37
CA ARG A 320 9.83 -18.59 17.27
C ARG A 320 10.23 -17.59 16.18
N MET A 321 9.42 -16.55 15.99
CA MET A 321 9.61 -15.57 14.95
C MET A 321 8.97 -14.24 15.33
N VAL A 322 9.61 -13.14 14.90
CA VAL A 322 9.12 -11.77 15.03
C VAL A 322 8.97 -11.19 13.62
N GLU A 323 7.77 -10.73 13.28
CA GLU A 323 7.49 -10.11 11.98
C GLU A 323 7.03 -8.67 12.23
N PRO A 324 7.71 -7.64 11.70
CA PRO A 324 7.17 -6.29 11.68
C PRO A 324 5.96 -6.27 10.74
N VAL A 325 4.82 -5.77 11.24
CA VAL A 325 3.58 -5.68 10.44
C VAL A 325 3.41 -4.26 9.91
N MET A 326 3.58 -3.24 10.76
CA MET A 326 3.48 -1.83 10.40
C MET A 326 4.54 -0.98 11.12
N THR A 327 4.49 0.34 10.96
CA THR A 327 5.47 1.27 11.54
C THR A 327 5.60 1.21 13.07
N HIS A 328 4.61 0.70 13.82
CA HIS A 328 4.70 0.58 15.29
C HIS A 328 4.13 -0.74 15.84
N GLN A 329 3.86 -1.71 14.96
CA GLN A 329 3.20 -2.97 15.31
C GLN A 329 4.00 -4.18 14.83
N TYR A 330 3.90 -5.26 15.59
CA TYR A 330 4.66 -6.49 15.41
C TYR A 330 3.77 -7.70 15.62
N ARG A 331 4.12 -8.79 14.94
CA ARG A 331 3.55 -10.11 15.15
C ARG A 331 4.60 -11.03 15.75
N LEU A 332 4.24 -11.69 16.83
CA LEU A 332 5.04 -12.71 17.49
C LEU A 332 4.40 -14.08 17.21
N ARG A 333 5.19 -15.04 16.72
CA ARG A 333 4.70 -16.42 16.50
C ARG A 333 5.26 -17.36 17.55
N PHE A 334 4.39 -18.16 18.15
CA PHE A 334 4.78 -19.13 19.17
C PHE A 334 4.59 -20.57 18.70
N ALA A 335 5.30 -21.48 19.38
CA ALA A 335 5.17 -22.92 19.16
C ALA A 335 3.80 -23.46 19.57
N ASP A 336 3.30 -22.92 20.66
CA ASP A 336 2.11 -23.38 21.36
C ASP A 336 1.38 -22.19 21.96
N ARG A 337 0.10 -22.41 22.27
CA ARG A 337 -0.80 -21.38 22.75
C ARG A 337 -0.49 -20.95 24.18
N ALA A 338 0.02 -21.84 25.04
CA ALA A 338 0.31 -21.52 26.43
C ALA A 338 1.46 -20.49 26.54
N ALA A 339 2.51 -20.65 25.73
CA ALA A 339 3.60 -19.69 25.61
C ALA A 339 3.09 -18.32 25.13
N ALA A 340 2.19 -18.30 24.14
CA ALA A 340 1.57 -17.08 23.64
C ALA A 340 0.69 -16.41 24.72
N GLU A 341 -0.08 -17.17 25.50
CA GLU A 341 -0.91 -16.63 26.58
C GLU A 341 -0.05 -16.05 27.73
N LYS A 342 1.06 -16.70 28.09
CA LYS A 342 2.05 -16.14 29.04
C LYS A 342 2.60 -14.80 28.53
N ALA A 343 3.07 -14.76 27.28
CA ALA A 343 3.61 -13.55 26.68
C ALA A 343 2.57 -12.43 26.57
N LEU A 344 1.31 -12.77 26.25
CA LEU A 344 0.20 -11.82 26.18
C LEU A 344 -0.06 -11.16 27.54
N ALA A 345 -0.05 -11.96 28.62
CA ALA A 345 -0.22 -11.45 29.97
C ALA A 345 0.89 -10.45 30.33
N VAL A 346 2.15 -10.80 30.02
CA VAL A 346 3.32 -9.93 30.25
C VAL A 346 3.22 -8.62 29.46
N LEU A 347 2.78 -8.65 28.20
CA LEU A 347 2.63 -7.42 27.41
C LEU A 347 1.50 -6.52 27.96
N LYS A 348 0.39 -7.10 28.41
CA LYS A 348 -0.79 -6.37 28.89
C LYS A 348 -0.61 -5.73 30.28
N GLN A 349 0.31 -6.25 31.10
CA GLN A 349 0.58 -5.71 32.43
C GLN A 349 1.55 -4.51 32.42
N LEU A 350 2.26 -4.23 31.32
CA LEU A 350 3.18 -3.11 31.26
C LEU A 350 2.42 -1.78 31.30
N LYS A 351 2.74 -0.94 32.28
CA LYS A 351 2.05 0.33 32.56
C LYS A 351 3.00 1.52 32.48
N LEU A 352 2.51 2.62 31.93
CA LEU A 352 3.12 3.95 32.06
C LEU A 352 2.10 4.84 32.79
N GLY A 353 2.33 5.08 34.07
CA GLY A 353 1.29 5.65 34.94
C GLY A 353 0.06 4.73 35.00
N ALA A 354 -1.12 5.24 34.62
CA ALA A 354 -2.35 4.46 34.59
C ALA A 354 -2.54 3.65 33.28
N ASP A 355 -1.85 4.05 32.22
CA ASP A 355 -2.09 3.55 30.86
C ASP A 355 -1.31 2.26 30.59
N THR A 356 -1.94 1.31 29.89
CA THR A 356 -1.21 0.13 29.39
C THR A 356 -0.37 0.52 28.18
N VAL A 357 0.93 0.21 28.23
CA VAL A 357 1.90 0.60 27.18
C VAL A 357 1.57 -0.07 25.85
N PHE A 358 1.27 -1.37 25.87
CA PHE A 358 1.05 -2.17 24.66
C PHE A 358 -0.39 -2.65 24.53
N GLY A 359 -1.00 -2.35 23.38
CA GLY A 359 -2.17 -3.08 22.92
C GLY A 359 -1.70 -4.42 22.37
N ALA A 360 -2.25 -5.53 22.86
CA ALA A 360 -1.88 -6.88 22.42
C ALA A 360 -3.10 -7.78 22.28
N ARG A 361 -3.18 -8.51 21.15
CA ARG A 361 -4.27 -9.45 20.82
C ARG A 361 -3.68 -10.80 20.40
N LEU A 362 -4.24 -11.88 20.94
CA LEU A 362 -3.91 -13.26 20.56
C LEU A 362 -4.84 -13.72 19.44
N SER A 363 -4.29 -14.36 18.42
CA SER A 363 -5.01 -15.05 17.35
C SER A 363 -4.33 -16.40 17.08
N GLY A 364 -5.01 -17.50 17.41
CA GLY A 364 -4.39 -18.84 17.40
C GLY A 364 -3.23 -18.93 18.38
N THR A 365 -2.01 -19.06 17.85
CA THR A 365 -0.74 -19.06 18.60
C THR A 365 0.06 -17.77 18.42
N ASP A 366 -0.48 -16.78 17.72
CA ASP A 366 0.24 -15.57 17.34
C ASP A 366 -0.26 -14.36 18.11
N ILE A 367 0.64 -13.46 18.51
CA ILE A 367 0.29 -12.19 19.17
C ILE A 367 0.57 -11.05 18.21
N HIS A 368 -0.44 -10.20 17.98
CA HIS A 368 -0.25 -8.89 17.38
C HIS A 368 -0.18 -7.85 18.49
N PHE A 369 0.90 -7.07 18.53
CA PHE A 369 1.07 -6.02 19.53
C PHE A 369 1.77 -4.78 19.01
N GLY A 370 1.54 -3.65 19.69
CA GLY A 370 2.19 -2.38 19.41
C GLY A 370 1.92 -1.38 20.52
N CYS A 371 2.68 -0.27 20.54
CA CYS A 371 2.43 0.77 21.52
C CYS A 371 1.05 1.39 21.28
N GLN A 372 0.25 1.54 22.34
CA GLN A 372 -1.09 2.17 22.29
C GLN A 372 -1.14 3.50 23.03
N ILE A 373 0.02 4.01 23.44
CA ILE A 373 0.16 5.40 23.90
C ILE A 373 0.20 6.28 22.66
N TYR A 374 -0.72 7.23 22.59
CA TYR A 374 -0.91 8.11 21.42
C TYR A 374 -0.69 9.58 21.75
N ASP A 375 -0.67 9.93 23.02
CA ASP A 375 -0.41 11.29 23.46
C ASP A 375 1.10 11.55 23.46
N ARG A 376 1.50 12.80 23.23
CA ARG A 376 2.90 13.19 23.29
C ARG A 376 3.41 13.06 24.73
N LEU A 377 4.44 12.24 24.90
CA LEU A 377 5.17 12.12 26.16
C LEU A 377 6.30 13.16 26.22
N GLU A 378 6.27 14.00 27.26
CA GLU A 378 7.26 15.07 27.48
C GLU A 378 8.49 14.59 28.29
N SER A 379 8.39 13.43 28.94
CA SER A 379 9.44 12.90 29.81
C SER A 379 9.62 11.39 29.68
N ASN A 380 10.82 10.91 29.99
CA ASN A 380 11.13 9.48 30.03
C ASN A 380 10.56 8.82 31.30
N GLY A 381 9.30 8.39 31.25
CA GLY A 381 8.63 7.75 32.38
C GLY A 381 9.00 6.28 32.57
N GLU A 382 8.95 5.80 33.81
CA GLU A 382 9.19 4.41 34.15
C GLU A 382 8.03 3.50 33.70
N ILE A 383 8.36 2.38 33.06
CA ILE A 383 7.44 1.29 32.74
C ILE A 383 7.34 0.38 33.95
N ALA A 384 6.17 0.37 34.59
CA ALA A 384 5.85 -0.53 35.69
C ALA A 384 5.36 -1.90 35.17
N GLY A 385 5.43 -2.92 36.03
CA GLY A 385 4.91 -4.26 35.75
C GLY A 385 5.85 -5.16 34.94
N VAL A 386 7.16 -4.87 34.90
CA VAL A 386 8.16 -5.72 34.25
C VAL A 386 8.46 -6.95 35.14
N PRO A 387 8.18 -8.20 34.69
CA PRO A 387 8.44 -9.39 35.52
C PRO A 387 9.90 -9.55 35.91
N GLY A 388 10.17 -9.91 37.16
CA GLY A 388 11.49 -10.38 37.61
C GLY A 388 12.62 -9.35 37.52
N ARG A 389 12.29 -8.06 37.32
CA ARG A 389 13.27 -6.98 37.15
C ARG A 389 13.24 -6.06 38.37
N ASN A 390 14.41 -5.85 38.97
CA ASN A 390 14.59 -4.91 40.09
C ASN A 390 15.06 -3.52 39.63
N GLU A 391 15.63 -3.43 38.42
CA GLU A 391 16.06 -2.17 37.83
C GLU A 391 14.90 -1.50 37.08
N PRO A 392 14.74 -0.17 37.17
CA PRO A 392 13.73 0.53 36.40
C PRO A 392 13.96 0.34 34.90
N LEU A 393 12.86 0.28 34.14
CA LEU A 393 12.88 0.29 32.68
C LEU A 393 12.14 1.54 32.23
N TYR A 394 12.80 2.44 31.50
CA TYR A 394 12.14 3.67 31.07
C TYR A 394 11.64 3.60 29.64
N PHE A 395 10.57 4.34 29.36
CA PHE A 395 9.85 4.29 28.09
C PHE A 395 10.74 4.59 26.88
N PHE A 396 11.49 5.70 26.91
CA PHE A 396 12.37 6.12 25.83
C PHE A 396 13.69 5.35 25.74
N ASP A 397 13.97 4.46 26.69
CA ASP A 397 15.09 3.53 26.61
C ASP A 397 14.77 2.38 25.65
N VAL A 398 13.48 2.02 25.53
CA VAL A 398 13.01 0.91 24.67
C VAL A 398 12.18 1.37 23.47
N LEU A 399 11.55 2.54 23.54
CA LEU A 399 10.75 3.13 22.47
C LEU A 399 11.33 4.47 22.01
N TYR A 400 10.98 4.88 20.80
CA TYR A 400 11.24 6.23 20.30
C TYR A 400 9.99 6.77 19.61
N ALA A 401 9.80 8.10 19.70
CA ALA A 401 8.74 8.78 18.99
C ALA A 401 9.02 8.76 17.48
N ILE A 402 8.01 8.44 16.68
CA ILE A 402 8.05 8.67 15.25
C ILE A 402 7.70 10.14 15.02
N ASP A 403 8.55 10.86 14.29
CA ASP A 403 8.43 12.32 14.09
C ASP A 403 7.08 12.73 13.46
N ALA A 404 6.50 11.88 12.61
CA ALA A 404 5.24 12.14 11.96
C ALA A 404 4.03 11.97 12.91
N VAL A 405 3.25 13.03 13.07
CA VAL A 405 1.94 13.00 13.74
C VAL A 405 0.88 12.59 12.72
N LYS A 406 0.00 11.64 13.07
CA LYS A 406 -1.06 11.19 12.17
C LYS A 406 -1.97 12.36 11.82
N SER A 407 -2.04 12.70 10.53
CA SER A 407 -2.90 13.79 10.05
C SER A 407 -3.99 13.34 9.09
N ALA A 408 -3.94 12.09 8.60
CA ALA A 408 -5.02 11.49 7.81
C ALA A 408 -5.40 10.08 8.27
N ARG A 409 -6.64 9.71 7.96
CA ARG A 409 -7.23 8.38 8.16
C ARG A 409 -7.90 7.91 6.89
N HIS A 410 -8.20 6.63 6.81
CA HIS A 410 -8.90 6.04 5.68
C HIS A 410 -10.31 6.62 5.49
N HIS A 411 -10.73 6.67 4.24
CA HIS A 411 -12.06 7.02 3.75
C HIS A 411 -12.51 5.91 2.78
N PRO A 412 -13.76 5.43 2.85
CA PRO A 412 -14.20 4.24 2.11
C PRO A 412 -14.24 4.44 0.60
N GLU A 413 -14.40 5.68 0.12
CA GLU A 413 -14.40 5.95 -1.31
C GLU A 413 -12.99 5.90 -1.90
N GLY A 414 -12.86 5.31 -3.09
CA GLY A 414 -11.65 5.26 -3.89
C GLY A 414 -11.90 5.75 -5.32
N VAL A 415 -11.02 5.34 -6.24
CA VAL A 415 -11.03 5.76 -7.65
C VAL A 415 -11.12 4.52 -8.53
N LEU A 416 -11.98 4.54 -9.55
CA LEU A 416 -11.97 3.52 -10.60
C LEU A 416 -12.20 4.17 -11.97
N TRP A 417 -11.12 4.34 -12.75
CA TRP A 417 -11.20 4.91 -14.09
C TRP A 417 -10.76 3.89 -15.14
N LEU A 418 -11.62 3.62 -16.11
CA LEU A 418 -11.36 2.69 -17.20
C LEU A 418 -11.09 3.46 -18.49
N HIS A 419 -9.86 3.41 -18.99
CA HIS A 419 -9.48 4.08 -20.22
C HIS A 419 -10.09 3.37 -21.44
N THR A 420 -11.26 3.83 -21.85
CA THR A 420 -12.02 3.27 -22.98
C THR A 420 -11.88 4.09 -24.26
N GLY A 421 -11.28 5.29 -24.17
CA GLY A 421 -11.27 6.27 -25.25
C GLY A 421 -12.52 7.17 -25.27
N GLU A 422 -13.56 6.81 -24.51
CA GLU A 422 -14.78 7.58 -24.35
C GLU A 422 -14.90 8.11 -22.92
N HIS A 423 -15.29 9.38 -22.79
CA HIS A 423 -15.49 10.01 -21.50
C HIS A 423 -16.94 9.90 -21.03
N ALA A 424 -17.14 9.32 -19.86
CA ALA A 424 -18.39 9.48 -19.11
C ALA A 424 -18.12 9.41 -17.60
N VAL A 425 -18.83 10.23 -16.84
CA VAL A 425 -18.79 10.25 -15.38
C VAL A 425 -20.03 9.57 -14.85
N HIS A 426 -19.85 8.56 -14.02
CA HIS A 426 -20.93 7.81 -13.41
C HIS A 426 -21.13 8.30 -11.99
N ASN A 427 -22.32 8.83 -11.69
CA ASN A 427 -22.61 9.47 -10.40
C ASN A 427 -22.89 8.46 -9.28
N GLU A 428 -23.33 7.24 -9.63
CA GLU A 428 -23.55 6.17 -8.66
C GLU A 428 -22.21 5.53 -8.30
N PRO A 429 -21.83 5.48 -7.01
CA PRO A 429 -20.65 4.77 -6.58
C PRO A 429 -20.79 3.26 -6.86
N VAL A 430 -19.67 2.60 -7.13
CA VAL A 430 -19.61 1.16 -7.43
C VAL A 430 -18.84 0.41 -6.34
N SER A 431 -19.13 -0.87 -6.13
CA SER A 431 -18.39 -1.67 -5.17
C SER A 431 -17.00 -1.99 -5.71
N ILE A 432 -15.98 -2.04 -4.84
CA ILE A 432 -14.69 -2.61 -5.21
C ILE A 432 -14.78 -4.08 -5.67
N LEU A 433 -15.84 -4.80 -5.28
CA LEU A 433 -16.09 -6.17 -5.71
C LEU A 433 -16.50 -6.28 -7.18
N ASP A 434 -16.96 -5.17 -7.78
CA ASP A 434 -17.35 -5.10 -9.20
C ASP A 434 -16.13 -5.10 -10.14
N ILE A 435 -14.92 -4.87 -9.60
CA ILE A 435 -13.69 -4.70 -10.39
C ILE A 435 -13.23 -6.02 -11.01
N ALA A 436 -13.15 -7.10 -10.23
CA ALA A 436 -12.74 -8.43 -10.73
C ALA A 436 -13.65 -8.96 -11.87
N PRO A 437 -15.00 -9.00 -11.72
CA PRO A 437 -15.88 -9.42 -12.81
C PRO A 437 -15.79 -8.49 -14.03
N THR A 438 -15.63 -7.17 -13.83
CA THR A 438 -15.41 -6.23 -14.93
C THR A 438 -14.13 -6.58 -15.72
N ILE A 439 -13.04 -6.91 -15.04
CA ILE A 439 -11.79 -7.35 -15.68
C ILE A 439 -12.01 -8.63 -16.49
N TYR A 440 -12.70 -9.63 -15.94
CA TYR A 440 -12.97 -10.88 -16.66
C TYR A 440 -13.80 -10.66 -17.93
N ASP A 441 -14.81 -9.79 -17.87
CA ASP A 441 -15.65 -9.46 -19.01
C ASP A 441 -14.91 -8.64 -20.08
N LEU A 442 -14.05 -7.70 -19.67
CA LEU A 442 -13.21 -6.96 -20.60
C LEU A 442 -12.23 -7.88 -21.35
N MET A 443 -11.69 -8.89 -20.67
CA MET A 443 -10.81 -9.91 -21.27
C MET A 443 -11.58 -10.98 -22.07
N GLY A 444 -12.91 -11.04 -21.94
CA GLY A 444 -13.76 -12.03 -22.59
C GLY A 444 -13.63 -13.43 -22.01
N VAL A 445 -13.42 -13.53 -20.69
CA VAL A 445 -13.21 -14.80 -19.97
C VAL A 445 -14.17 -15.02 -18.79
N GLY A 446 -15.20 -14.18 -18.62
CA GLY A 446 -16.18 -14.26 -17.53
C GLY A 446 -16.76 -15.65 -17.31
N ASP A 447 -17.23 -16.29 -18.39
CA ASP A 447 -17.80 -17.65 -18.35
C ASP A 447 -16.82 -18.72 -17.84
N GLY A 448 -15.52 -18.51 -18.04
CA GLY A 448 -14.46 -19.45 -17.63
C GLY A 448 -14.06 -19.34 -16.16
N VAL A 449 -14.44 -18.25 -15.47
CA VAL A 449 -14.10 -18.04 -14.06
C VAL A 449 -15.17 -18.61 -13.11
N GLY A 450 -16.39 -18.81 -13.61
CA GLY A 450 -17.55 -19.32 -12.86
C GLY A 450 -18.29 -18.21 -12.11
N CYS A 451 -19.62 -18.18 -12.18
CA CYS A 451 -20.44 -17.12 -11.58
C CYS A 451 -20.37 -17.06 -10.04
N ASP A 452 -20.09 -18.18 -9.37
CA ASP A 452 -19.97 -18.24 -7.90
C ASP A 452 -18.57 -17.86 -7.39
N ALA A 453 -17.63 -17.54 -8.28
CA ALA A 453 -16.25 -17.27 -7.94
C ALA A 453 -15.99 -15.88 -7.35
N VAL A 454 -16.86 -14.92 -7.65
CA VAL A 454 -16.78 -13.51 -7.24
C VAL A 454 -18.18 -13.02 -6.85
N ARG A 455 -18.27 -11.89 -6.13
CA ARG A 455 -19.57 -11.38 -5.62
C ARG A 455 -20.09 -10.11 -6.29
N GLY A 456 -19.22 -9.31 -6.90
CA GLY A 456 -19.65 -8.11 -7.62
C GLY A 456 -20.28 -8.40 -8.98
N ALA A 457 -20.75 -7.34 -9.63
CA ALA A 457 -21.26 -7.37 -10.99
C ALA A 457 -20.32 -6.66 -11.95
N SER A 458 -20.25 -7.12 -13.20
CA SER A 458 -19.46 -6.45 -14.22
C SER A 458 -20.06 -5.11 -14.61
N LEU A 459 -19.22 -4.08 -14.65
CA LEU A 459 -19.60 -2.72 -15.03
C LEU A 459 -19.61 -2.52 -16.55
N VAL A 460 -19.21 -3.52 -17.34
CA VAL A 460 -19.09 -3.40 -18.81
C VAL A 460 -20.41 -2.99 -19.48
N THR A 461 -21.54 -3.43 -18.94
CA THR A 461 -22.88 -3.09 -19.43
C THR A 461 -23.20 -1.58 -19.31
N HIS A 462 -22.57 -0.87 -18.37
CA HIS A 462 -22.78 0.56 -18.15
C HIS A 462 -22.20 1.43 -19.27
N PHE A 463 -21.24 0.91 -20.04
CA PHE A 463 -20.53 1.71 -21.05
C PHE A 463 -20.32 1.03 -22.41
N ARG A 464 -20.71 -0.24 -22.57
CA ARG A 464 -20.75 -0.90 -23.89
C ARG A 464 -22.13 -0.89 -24.55
N SER A 465 -23.14 -0.28 -23.94
CA SER A 465 -24.52 -0.20 -24.46
C SER A 465 -24.69 0.84 -25.59
N GLY A 466 -23.88 0.69 -26.65
CA GLY A 466 -23.97 1.42 -27.92
C GLY A 466 -23.81 0.54 -29.17
N GLY A 467 -23.89 -0.79 -29.05
CA GLY A 467 -23.49 -1.68 -30.15
C GLY A 467 -24.14 -3.06 -30.19
N ARG A 468 -25.46 -3.17 -30.02
CA ARG A 468 -26.27 -4.28 -30.58
C ARG A 468 -27.67 -3.75 -30.91
N ALA A 469 -27.79 -3.08 -32.05
CA ALA A 469 -29.05 -3.15 -32.78
C ALA A 469 -29.21 -4.61 -33.22
N GLU A 470 -30.17 -5.32 -32.63
CA GLU A 470 -30.66 -6.57 -33.18
C GLU A 470 -31.05 -6.33 -34.65
N GLU A 471 -30.26 -6.84 -35.59
CA GLU A 471 -30.81 -7.23 -36.89
C GLU A 471 -31.77 -8.39 -36.63
N ARG A 472 -33.00 -8.06 -36.24
CA ARG A 472 -34.14 -8.94 -36.49
C ARG A 472 -34.27 -9.05 -37.99
N ARG A 473 -33.67 -10.11 -38.53
CA ARG A 473 -34.09 -10.68 -39.82
C ARG A 473 -35.58 -11.00 -39.71
N VAL A 474 -36.39 -10.14 -40.31
CA VAL A 474 -37.75 -10.48 -40.70
C VAL A 474 -37.62 -11.19 -42.05
N ALA A 475 -37.87 -12.50 -42.03
CA ALA A 475 -38.39 -13.22 -43.17
C ALA A 475 -39.91 -13.26 -43.04
#